data_AF-A0A534S725-F1
#
_entry.id   AF-A0A534S725-F1
#
_cell.length_a   1.000
_cell.length_b   1.000
_cell.length_c   1.000
_cell.angle_alpha   90.00
_cell.angle_beta   90.00
_cell.angle_gamma   90.00
#
_symmetry.space_group_name_H-M   'P 1'
#
loop_
_entity.id
_entity.type
_entity.pdbx_description
1 polymer ?
#
loop_
_entity_poly.entity_id
_entity_poly.type
_entity_poly.pdbx_seq_one_letter_code
_entity_poly.pdbx_strand_id
1 'polypeptide(L)'
;MLPEKLFRIEDANAAVPRLALWIERLQRGALRLEAEMQALATAHGVALEAIVTEHLLRERPAARVLVEELDGIVREIEESGAHLKDVRLGLVDFPAEKDGEVVYLCWQFGEPEVAFWHRVEEGFAGRQPLPDGSGRSSCSRSWSLPPCSVHSGRRAAATSSQLSFPATTRSARRLPRLRSASVSSCAGPRAGPDGGRQRSSSSRSASPRRCGRGPSFIPGRDS
;
A
#
# COMPACT_ATOMS: atom_id res chain seq x y z
N MET A 1 13.65 17.88 -9.91
CA MET A 1 12.62 18.93 -9.79
C MET A 1 12.71 19.46 -8.37
N LEU A 2 12.82 20.77 -8.20
CA LEU A 2 12.66 21.38 -6.88
C LEU A 2 11.19 21.24 -6.47
N PRO A 3 10.88 20.99 -5.19
CA PRO A 3 9.50 20.91 -4.74
C PRO A 3 8.77 22.23 -5.04
N GLU A 4 7.55 22.14 -5.59
CA GLU A 4 6.76 23.31 -5.97
C GLU A 4 6.37 24.17 -4.77
N LYS A 5 6.41 23.58 -3.57
CA LYS A 5 6.13 24.23 -2.29
C LYS A 5 7.08 23.72 -1.21
N LEU A 6 7.66 24.65 -0.45
CA LEU A 6 8.41 24.37 0.78
C LEU A 6 7.56 24.74 1.99
N PHE A 7 7.56 23.88 2.99
CA PHE A 7 6.80 24.02 4.22
C PHE A 7 7.69 24.48 5.36
N ARG A 8 7.12 25.34 6.21
CA ARG A 8 7.61 25.50 7.57
C ARG A 8 7.01 24.43 8.47
N ILE A 9 7.65 24.17 9.60
CA ILE A 9 7.13 23.20 10.59
C ILE A 9 5.71 23.58 11.07
N GLU A 10 5.42 24.87 11.19
CA GLU A 10 4.09 25.35 11.60
C GLU A 10 3.02 25.01 10.56
N ASP A 11 3.34 25.20 9.27
CA ASP A 11 2.43 24.89 8.16
C ASP A 11 2.18 23.38 8.04
N ALA A 12 3.24 22.58 8.24
CA ALA A 12 3.13 21.13 8.27
C ALA A 12 2.24 20.65 9.43
N ASN A 13 2.45 21.21 10.63
CA ASN A 13 1.62 20.91 11.81
C ASN A 13 0.16 21.34 11.64
N ALA A 14 -0.09 22.46 10.97
CA ALA A 14 -1.46 22.89 10.66
C ALA A 14 -2.20 21.92 9.74
N ALA A 15 -1.49 21.14 8.91
CA ALA A 15 -2.09 20.13 8.04
C ALA A 15 -2.42 18.80 8.76
N VAL A 16 -1.75 18.50 9.88
CA VAL A 16 -1.84 17.21 10.60
C VAL A 16 -3.27 16.79 10.93
N PRO A 17 -4.15 17.64 11.51
CA PRO A 17 -5.51 17.21 11.87
C PRO A 17 -6.33 16.71 10.67
N ARG A 18 -6.16 17.35 9.51
CA ARG A 18 -6.85 16.95 8.27
C ARG A 18 -6.22 15.69 7.68
N LEU A 19 -4.89 15.61 7.69
CA LEU A 19 -4.17 14.42 7.23
C LEU A 19 -4.53 13.18 8.06
N ALA A 20 -4.70 13.30 9.38
CA ALA A 20 -5.13 12.20 10.22
C ALA A 20 -6.46 11.59 9.75
N LEU A 21 -7.45 12.43 9.42
CA LEU A 21 -8.74 11.96 8.91
C LEU A 21 -8.60 11.25 7.55
N TRP A 22 -7.77 11.81 6.66
CA TRP A 22 -7.53 11.25 5.34
C TRP A 22 -6.77 9.93 5.39
N ILE A 23 -5.70 9.84 6.18
CA ILE A 23 -4.93 8.60 6.37
C ILE A 23 -5.79 7.51 6.98
N GLU A 24 -6.60 7.81 8.00
CA GLU A 24 -7.53 6.83 8.59
C GLU A 24 -8.49 6.29 7.52
N ARG A 25 -9.00 7.17 6.64
CA ARG A 25 -9.89 6.77 5.55
C ARG A 25 -9.17 5.92 4.50
N LEU A 26 -7.95 6.28 4.12
CA LEU A 26 -7.10 5.49 3.22
C LEU A 26 -6.79 4.10 3.80
N GLN A 27 -6.41 4.01 5.06
CA GLN A 27 -6.09 2.73 5.73
C GLN A 27 -7.32 1.82 5.81
N ARG A 28 -8.47 2.35 6.22
CA ARG A 28 -9.73 1.57 6.22
C ARG A 28 -10.13 1.14 4.82
N GLY A 29 -9.97 2.01 3.84
CA GLY A 29 -10.24 1.71 2.45
C GLY A 29 -9.36 0.58 1.91
N ALA A 30 -8.06 0.64 2.19
CA ALA A 30 -7.09 -0.40 1.81
C ALA A 30 -7.47 -1.76 2.40
N LEU A 31 -7.78 -1.83 3.70
CA LEU A 31 -8.24 -3.07 4.34
C LEU A 31 -9.52 -3.63 3.71
N ARG A 32 -10.45 -2.76 3.31
CA ARG A 32 -11.68 -3.17 2.64
C ARG A 32 -11.41 -3.71 1.22
N LEU A 33 -10.49 -3.10 0.48
CA LEU A 33 -10.10 -3.61 -0.84
C LEU A 33 -9.39 -4.96 -0.73
N GLU A 34 -8.48 -5.13 0.22
CA GLU A 34 -7.84 -6.42 0.52
C GLU A 34 -8.88 -7.51 0.83
N ALA A 35 -9.90 -7.19 1.64
CA ALA A 35 -10.98 -8.11 1.96
C ALA A 35 -11.81 -8.51 0.72
N GLU A 36 -12.11 -7.56 -0.19
CA GLU A 36 -12.82 -7.86 -1.44
C GLU A 36 -11.96 -8.72 -2.39
N MET A 37 -10.65 -8.45 -2.48
CA MET A 37 -9.73 -9.29 -3.26
C MET A 37 -9.68 -10.71 -2.71
N GLN A 38 -9.62 -10.86 -1.39
CA GLN A 38 -9.63 -12.17 -0.73
C GLN A 38 -10.95 -12.91 -0.96
N ALA A 39 -12.09 -12.22 -0.82
CA ALA A 39 -13.39 -12.82 -1.09
C ALA A 39 -13.53 -13.28 -2.55
N LEU A 40 -12.99 -12.50 -3.49
CA LEU A 40 -12.98 -12.82 -4.90
C LEU A 40 -12.08 -14.02 -5.21
N ALA A 41 -10.87 -14.05 -4.65
CA ALA A 41 -9.95 -15.19 -4.77
C ALA A 41 -10.60 -16.49 -4.30
N THR A 42 -11.26 -16.45 -3.14
CA THR A 42 -12.01 -17.59 -2.60
C THR A 42 -13.16 -18.02 -3.51
N ALA A 43 -13.93 -17.07 -4.06
CA ALA A 43 -15.03 -17.36 -4.97
C ALA A 43 -14.57 -18.04 -6.28
N HIS A 44 -13.41 -17.64 -6.79
CA HIS A 44 -12.81 -18.23 -8.00
C HIS A 44 -11.95 -19.46 -7.73
N GLY A 45 -11.70 -19.81 -6.47
CA GLY A 45 -10.85 -20.95 -6.09
C GLY A 45 -9.38 -20.78 -6.47
N VAL A 46 -8.90 -19.53 -6.53
CA VAL A 46 -7.52 -19.19 -6.91
C VAL A 46 -6.75 -18.57 -5.73
N ALA A 47 -5.43 -18.53 -5.84
CA ALA A 47 -4.59 -17.82 -4.88
C ALA A 47 -4.83 -16.29 -4.97
N LEU A 48 -4.63 -15.57 -3.87
CA LEU A 48 -4.87 -14.12 -3.81
C LEU A 48 -4.00 -13.36 -4.83
N GLU A 49 -2.76 -13.81 -5.01
CA GLU A 49 -1.78 -13.21 -5.93
C GLU A 49 -2.19 -13.32 -7.40
N ALA A 50 -3.13 -14.22 -7.72
CA ALA A 50 -3.69 -14.35 -9.06
C ALA A 50 -4.81 -13.34 -9.35
N ILE A 51 -5.38 -12.70 -8.31
CA ILE A 51 -6.39 -11.65 -8.48
C ILE A 51 -5.69 -10.33 -8.76
N VAL A 52 -5.84 -9.85 -9.99
CA VAL A 52 -5.39 -8.49 -10.38
C VAL A 52 -6.44 -7.44 -10.04
N THR A 53 -6.00 -6.23 -9.72
CA THR A 53 -6.89 -5.11 -9.37
C THR A 53 -7.95 -4.87 -10.45
N GLU A 54 -7.59 -4.90 -11.74
CA GLU A 54 -8.54 -4.72 -12.85
C GLU A 54 -9.71 -5.73 -12.80
N HIS A 55 -9.43 -7.00 -12.44
CA HIS A 55 -10.47 -8.02 -12.31
C HIS A 55 -11.42 -7.66 -11.17
N LEU A 56 -10.88 -7.27 -10.02
CA LEU A 56 -11.67 -6.80 -8.89
C LEU A 56 -12.60 -5.65 -9.30
N LEU A 57 -12.07 -4.62 -9.97
CA LEU A 57 -12.84 -3.43 -10.34
C LEU A 57 -13.91 -3.68 -11.41
N ARG A 58 -13.78 -4.77 -12.18
CA ARG A 58 -14.78 -5.24 -13.13
C ARG A 58 -15.92 -5.99 -12.44
N GLU A 59 -15.61 -6.85 -11.47
CA GLU A 59 -16.60 -7.71 -10.82
C GLU A 59 -17.24 -7.10 -9.57
N ARG A 60 -16.61 -6.10 -8.96
CA ARG A 60 -17.06 -5.44 -7.73
C ARG A 60 -17.24 -3.94 -7.97
N PRO A 61 -18.41 -3.46 -8.43
CA PRO A 61 -18.67 -2.04 -8.64
C PRO A 61 -18.45 -1.18 -7.38
N ALA A 62 -18.75 -1.71 -6.19
CA ALA A 62 -18.49 -1.02 -4.93
C ALA A 62 -16.99 -0.83 -4.66
N ALA A 63 -16.13 -1.76 -5.09
CA ALA A 63 -14.68 -1.62 -4.97
C ALA A 63 -14.15 -0.52 -5.91
N ARG A 64 -14.74 -0.37 -7.11
CA ARG A 64 -14.42 0.74 -8.03
C ARG A 64 -14.71 2.10 -7.40
N VAL A 65 -15.92 2.30 -6.88
CA VAL A 65 -16.29 3.55 -6.21
C VAL A 65 -15.35 3.85 -5.05
N LEU A 66 -14.98 2.82 -4.28
CA LEU A 66 -14.03 2.98 -3.18
C LEU A 66 -12.64 3.39 -3.70
N VAL A 67 -12.09 2.74 -4.74
CA VAL A 67 -10.81 3.14 -5.32
C VAL A 67 -10.83 4.58 -5.81
N GLU A 68 -11.87 5.00 -6.51
CA GLU A 68 -12.02 6.39 -6.99
C GLU A 68 -12.03 7.40 -5.84
N GLU A 69 -12.69 7.06 -4.73
CA GLU A 69 -12.69 7.87 -3.52
C GLU A 69 -11.30 7.97 -2.87
N LEU A 70 -10.60 6.84 -2.74
CA LEU A 70 -9.25 6.81 -2.15
C LEU A 70 -8.25 7.57 -3.02
N ASP A 71 -8.31 7.39 -4.34
CA ASP A 71 -7.49 8.14 -5.30
C ASP A 71 -7.74 9.65 -5.19
N GLY A 72 -8.99 10.06 -4.96
CA GLY A 72 -9.34 11.46 -4.68
C GLY A 72 -8.63 12.00 -3.45
N ILE A 73 -8.61 11.23 -2.35
CA ILE A 73 -7.91 11.62 -1.12
C ILE A 73 -6.40 11.73 -1.36
N VAL A 74 -5.80 10.78 -2.09
CA VAL A 74 -4.36 10.84 -2.42
C VAL A 74 -4.04 12.11 -3.21
N ARG A 75 -4.87 12.47 -4.19
CA ARG A 75 -4.69 13.71 -4.97
C ARG A 75 -4.77 14.95 -4.09
N GLU A 76 -5.75 15.03 -3.20
CA GLU A 76 -5.88 16.15 -2.26
C GLU A 76 -4.64 16.32 -1.34
N ILE A 77 -4.00 15.21 -0.96
CA ILE A 77 -2.75 15.24 -0.20
C ILE A 77 -1.62 15.82 -1.07
N GLU A 78 -1.41 15.28 -2.26
CA GLU A 78 -0.34 15.70 -3.17
C GLU A 78 -0.52 17.15 -3.64
N GLU A 79 -1.74 17.57 -3.96
CA GLU A 79 -2.10 18.95 -4.33
C GLU A 79 -1.85 19.95 -3.19
N SER A 80 -1.86 19.50 -1.93
CA SER A 80 -1.48 20.35 -0.81
C SER A 80 0.02 20.69 -0.77
N GLY A 81 0.84 19.92 -1.51
CA GLY A 81 2.30 19.92 -1.53
C GLY A 81 2.95 18.90 -0.59
N ALA A 82 2.15 18.12 0.14
CA ALA A 82 2.63 17.02 0.98
C ALA A 82 2.72 15.73 0.16
N HIS A 83 3.67 14.86 0.48
CA HIS A 83 3.90 13.62 -0.23
C HIS A 83 3.49 12.42 0.62
N LEU A 84 2.51 11.65 0.15
CA LEU A 84 2.12 10.40 0.80
C LEU A 84 3.14 9.30 0.46
N LYS A 85 3.88 8.81 1.45
CA LYS A 85 4.95 7.82 1.25
C LYS A 85 4.51 6.39 1.49
N ASP A 86 3.71 6.17 2.52
CA ASP A 86 3.22 4.84 2.88
C ASP A 86 1.85 4.94 3.54
N VAL A 87 0.81 4.40 2.90
CA VAL A 87 -0.55 4.38 3.44
C VAL A 87 -0.65 3.49 4.67
N ARG A 88 0.01 2.33 4.69
CA ARG A 88 -0.09 1.34 5.77
C ARG A 88 0.53 1.86 7.06
N LEU A 89 1.67 2.53 6.96
CA LEU A 89 2.31 3.19 8.10
C LEU A 89 1.73 4.58 8.37
N GLY A 90 1.05 5.18 7.40
CA GLY A 90 0.54 6.55 7.47
C GLY A 90 1.66 7.59 7.42
N LEU A 91 2.67 7.37 6.57
CA LEU A 91 3.82 8.25 6.43
C LEU A 91 3.55 9.33 5.39
N VAL A 92 3.73 10.58 5.81
CA VAL A 92 3.60 11.77 4.97
C VAL A 92 4.84 12.65 5.15
N ASP A 93 5.45 13.04 4.04
CA ASP A 93 6.60 13.93 4.02
C ASP A 93 6.21 15.32 3.50
N PHE A 94 6.75 16.35 4.11
CA PHE A 94 6.60 17.74 3.69
C PHE A 94 7.96 18.25 3.23
N PRO A 95 8.11 18.68 1.97
CA PRO A 95 9.35 19.35 1.54
C PRO A 95 9.56 20.61 2.37
N ALA A 96 10.77 20.85 2.86
CA ALA A 96 11.12 22.01 3.69
C ALA A 96 12.57 22.45 3.41
N GLU A 97 12.95 23.61 3.93
CA GLU A 97 14.33 24.09 3.88
C GLU A 97 14.92 24.12 5.30
N LYS A 98 16.15 23.61 5.45
CA LYS A 98 16.93 23.66 6.68
C LYS A 98 18.37 23.97 6.33
N ASP A 99 18.91 25.03 6.93
CA ASP A 99 20.31 25.48 6.73
C ASP A 99 20.67 25.71 5.23
N GLY A 100 19.70 26.15 4.41
CA GLY A 100 19.87 26.36 2.97
C GLY A 100 19.80 25.09 2.12
N GLU A 101 19.52 23.93 2.72
CA GLU A 101 19.33 22.66 2.04
C GLU A 101 17.86 22.23 2.06
N VAL A 102 17.39 21.62 0.97
CA VAL A 102 16.06 21.02 0.93
C VAL A 102 16.08 19.71 1.72
N VAL A 103 15.14 19.58 2.64
CA VAL A 103 14.93 18.40 3.49
C VAL A 103 13.45 18.01 3.45
N TYR A 104 13.11 16.89 4.09
CA TYR A 104 11.72 16.49 4.31
C TYR A 104 11.42 16.48 5.81
N LEU A 105 10.36 17.17 6.21
CA LEU A 105 9.74 16.96 7.51
C LEU A 105 8.82 15.75 7.40
N CYS A 106 8.91 14.81 8.33
CA CYS A 106 8.22 13.53 8.25
C CYS A 106 7.24 13.42 9.39
N TRP A 107 5.98 13.14 9.08
CA TRP A 107 4.93 12.84 10.04
C TRP A 107 4.40 11.43 9.83
N GLN A 108 4.18 10.72 10.94
CA GLN A 108 3.56 9.41 10.95
C GLN A 108 2.19 9.47 11.64
N PHE A 109 1.20 8.82 11.04
CA PHE A 109 -0.13 8.69 11.65
C PHE A 109 -0.06 8.16 13.09
N GLY A 110 -0.72 8.88 14.00
CA GLY A 110 -0.66 8.66 15.44
C GLY A 110 0.27 9.62 16.20
N GLU A 111 1.19 10.29 15.50
CA GLU A 111 1.96 11.41 16.06
C GLU A 111 1.06 12.66 16.14
N PRO A 112 1.07 13.43 17.25
CA PRO A 112 0.24 14.63 17.40
C PRO A 112 0.73 15.80 16.55
N GLU A 113 2.01 15.81 16.18
CA GLU A 113 2.69 16.84 15.41
C GLU A 113 3.88 16.24 14.65
N VAL A 114 4.42 16.99 13.70
CA VAL A 114 5.62 16.63 12.94
C VAL A 114 6.85 16.74 13.86
N ALA A 115 7.46 15.60 14.18
CA ALA A 115 8.55 15.53 15.15
C ALA A 115 9.93 15.21 14.53
N PHE A 116 9.96 14.82 13.26
CA PHE A 116 11.17 14.33 12.61
C PHE A 116 11.40 14.98 11.26
N TRP A 117 12.65 15.00 10.83
CA TRP A 117 13.04 15.37 9.48
C TRP A 117 14.10 14.41 8.95
N HIS A 118 14.31 14.36 7.64
CA HIS A 118 15.39 13.62 7.02
C HIS A 118 15.89 14.33 5.76
N ARG A 119 17.13 14.04 5.37
CA ARG A 119 17.66 14.50 4.07
C ARG A 119 16.95 13.81 2.91
N VAL A 120 17.04 14.43 1.74
CA VAL A 120 16.47 13.87 0.49
C VAL A 120 17.11 12.53 0.14
N GLU A 121 18.42 12.33 0.38
CA GLU A 121 19.09 11.07 0.05
C GLU A 121 18.92 9.95 1.09
N GLU A 122 18.60 10.28 2.35
CA GLU A 122 18.59 9.32 3.46
C GLU A 122 17.23 8.60 3.64
N GLY A 123 16.14 9.22 3.18
CA GLY A 123 14.77 8.71 3.33
C GLY A 123 14.36 8.50 4.80
N PHE A 124 13.30 7.73 5.03
CA PHE A 124 12.73 7.51 6.37
C PHE A 124 13.73 6.89 7.39
N ALA A 125 14.69 6.10 6.94
CA ALA A 125 15.69 5.47 7.81
C ALA A 125 16.67 6.48 8.45
N GLY A 126 16.78 7.69 7.88
CA GLY A 126 17.62 8.78 8.37
C GLY A 126 16.89 9.80 9.25
N ARG A 127 15.73 9.46 9.84
CA ARG A 127 14.94 10.37 10.67
C ARG A 127 15.77 10.96 11.82
N GLN A 128 15.85 12.28 11.84
CA GLN A 128 16.45 13.07 12.92
C GLN A 128 15.35 13.86 13.64
N PRO A 129 15.40 13.95 14.98
CA PRO A 129 14.43 14.74 15.73
C PRO A 129 14.57 16.23 15.42
N LEU A 130 13.45 16.96 15.45
CA LEU A 130 13.45 18.42 15.32
C LEU A 130 13.84 19.07 16.68
N PRO A 131 14.70 20.11 16.68
CA PRO A 131 15.23 20.72 17.92
C PRO A 131 14.16 21.30 18.86
N ASP A 132 13.03 21.75 18.30
CA ASP A 132 11.96 22.45 19.03
C ASP A 132 10.64 21.67 19.05
N GLY A 133 10.70 20.34 18.87
CA GLY A 133 9.58 19.48 19.27
C GLY A 133 9.45 19.59 20.79
N SER A 134 8.43 20.32 21.26
CA SER A 134 8.17 20.62 22.68
C SER A 134 8.67 19.51 23.60
N GLY A 135 9.76 19.83 24.32
CA GLY A 135 10.54 18.85 25.06
C GLY A 135 9.67 18.00 25.99
N ARG A 136 9.65 16.69 25.73
CA ARG A 136 10.17 15.75 26.72
C ARG A 136 11.29 14.93 26.10
N SER A 137 12.48 15.42 26.36
CA SER A 137 13.77 14.79 26.11
C SER A 137 13.89 13.42 26.79
N SER A 138 14.56 12.53 26.06
CA SER A 138 15.08 11.22 26.47
C SER A 138 14.05 10.13 26.79
N CYS A 139 13.76 9.31 25.78
CA CYS A 139 13.90 7.89 26.01
C CYS A 139 14.49 7.26 24.75
N SER A 140 15.79 6.98 24.79
CA SER A 140 16.39 5.94 23.98
C SER A 140 15.68 4.62 24.30
N ARG A 141 14.58 4.34 23.60
CA ARG A 141 14.08 2.99 23.47
C ARG A 141 14.25 2.62 22.01
N SER A 142 15.37 1.94 21.78
CA SER A 142 15.41 0.82 20.84
C SER A 142 14.02 0.21 20.76
N TRP A 143 13.42 0.21 19.57
CA TRP A 143 12.23 -0.57 19.29
C TRP A 143 12.66 -2.05 19.23
N SER A 144 13.03 -2.57 20.39
CA SER A 144 13.01 -4.00 20.64
C SER A 144 11.58 -4.32 21.03
N LEU A 145 10.92 -5.13 20.19
CA LEU A 145 9.66 -5.81 20.51
C LEU A 145 9.72 -6.31 21.96
N PRO A 146 8.66 -6.12 22.78
CA PRO A 146 8.64 -6.72 24.10
C PRO A 146 8.58 -8.26 23.96
N PRO A 147 9.42 -9.05 24.64
CA PRO A 147 9.09 -10.43 24.87
C PRO A 147 7.92 -10.47 25.84
N CYS A 148 6.81 -11.10 25.44
CA CYS A 148 5.70 -11.43 26.33
C CYS A 148 6.23 -12.22 27.54
N SER A 149 6.40 -11.55 28.68
CA SER A 149 6.69 -12.19 29.95
C SER A 149 5.38 -12.41 30.68
N VAL A 150 4.86 -13.63 30.56
CA VAL A 150 3.72 -14.12 31.34
C VAL A 150 4.10 -14.10 32.82
N HIS A 151 3.43 -13.27 33.60
CA HIS A 151 3.60 -13.28 35.06
C HIS A 151 2.92 -14.52 35.63
N SER A 152 3.73 -15.33 36.30
CA SER A 152 3.28 -16.42 37.16
C SER A 152 3.02 -15.87 38.57
N GLY A 153 1.84 -16.14 39.12
CA GLY A 153 1.44 -15.63 40.44
C GLY A 153 0.18 -16.27 41.03
N ARG A 154 0.32 -17.54 41.45
CA ARG A 154 -0.36 -18.28 42.56
C ARG A 154 -1.86 -18.03 42.81
N ARG A 155 -2.69 -19.04 42.48
CA ARG A 155 -3.34 -20.03 43.38
C ARG A 155 -4.35 -19.48 44.40
N ALA A 156 -5.62 -19.74 44.12
CA ALA A 156 -6.61 -20.12 45.13
C ALA A 156 -7.35 -21.38 44.62
N ALA A 157 -7.67 -22.27 45.55
CA ALA A 157 -8.02 -23.67 45.34
C ALA A 157 -9.44 -23.90 44.79
N ALA A 158 -9.58 -24.89 43.91
CA ALA A 158 -10.83 -25.64 43.74
C ALA A 158 -10.54 -27.01 43.13
N THR A 159 -10.62 -28.03 43.99
CA THR A 159 -11.11 -29.40 43.78
C THR A 159 -10.88 -30.12 42.44
N SER A 160 -10.08 -31.17 42.57
CA SER A 160 -9.87 -32.35 41.73
C SER A 160 -11.06 -32.80 40.86
N SER A 161 -10.78 -33.02 39.58
CA SER A 161 -11.29 -34.19 38.86
C SER A 161 -10.28 -34.60 37.79
N GLN A 162 -9.77 -35.82 37.95
CA GLN A 162 -8.67 -36.41 37.21
C GLN A 162 -9.19 -36.96 35.88
N LEU A 163 -8.56 -36.60 34.76
CA LEU A 163 -8.54 -37.44 33.57
C LEU A 163 -7.13 -37.39 32.96
N SER A 164 -6.42 -38.51 33.13
CA SER A 164 -5.11 -38.81 32.58
C SER A 164 -5.19 -39.09 31.08
N PHE A 165 -4.28 -38.52 30.30
CA PHE A 165 -3.94 -39.02 28.96
C PHE A 165 -2.41 -39.15 28.83
N PRO A 166 -1.89 -40.30 28.37
CA PRO A 166 -0.45 -40.52 28.26
C PRO A 166 0.15 -39.80 27.02
N ALA A 167 1.26 -39.12 27.25
CA ALA A 167 2.11 -38.56 26.21
C ALA A 167 2.78 -39.69 25.41
N THR A 168 2.47 -39.79 24.12
CA THR A 168 3.22 -40.65 23.19
C THR A 168 4.29 -39.82 22.49
N THR A 169 5.53 -40.08 22.86
CA THR A 169 6.76 -39.63 22.19
C THR A 169 6.80 -40.20 20.78
N ARG A 170 6.57 -39.37 19.76
CA ARG A 170 6.81 -39.75 18.36
C ARG A 170 8.21 -39.28 17.94
N SER A 171 9.09 -40.27 17.92
CA SER A 171 10.48 -40.22 17.49
C SER A 171 10.66 -39.60 16.10
N ALA A 172 11.63 -38.68 16.01
CA ALA A 172 12.10 -38.10 14.76
C ALA A 172 12.80 -39.16 13.91
N ARG A 173 12.23 -39.51 12.75
CA ARG A 173 12.92 -40.27 11.71
C ARG A 173 13.54 -39.31 10.71
N ARG A 174 14.88 -39.27 10.70
CA ARG A 174 15.72 -38.80 9.59
C ARG A 174 15.36 -39.56 8.32
N LEU A 175 15.20 -38.84 7.21
CA LEU A 175 15.31 -39.39 5.87
C LEU A 175 16.54 -38.81 5.14
N PRO A 176 17.17 -39.60 4.26
CA PRO A 176 18.52 -39.35 3.75
C PRO A 176 18.59 -38.32 2.62
N ARG A 177 19.76 -37.67 2.53
CA ARG A 177 20.18 -36.79 1.44
C ARG A 177 20.24 -37.57 0.13
N LEU A 178 19.53 -37.10 -0.91
CA LEU A 178 19.78 -37.53 -2.28
C LEU A 178 20.74 -36.55 -2.96
N ARG A 179 21.78 -37.16 -3.54
CA ARG A 179 22.89 -36.54 -4.26
C ARG A 179 22.42 -35.94 -5.59
N SER A 180 23.06 -34.84 -5.93
CA SER A 180 23.20 -34.27 -7.27
C SER A 180 23.62 -35.31 -8.31
N ALA A 181 22.87 -35.41 -9.40
CA ALA A 181 23.34 -36.00 -10.65
C ALA A 181 23.47 -34.86 -11.67
N SER A 182 24.72 -34.58 -12.03
CA SER A 182 25.10 -33.78 -13.19
C SER A 182 25.27 -34.76 -14.36
N VAL A 183 24.67 -34.47 -15.52
CA VAL A 183 25.11 -35.07 -16.78
C VAL A 183 24.87 -34.10 -17.94
N SER A 184 25.92 -33.99 -18.74
CA SER A 184 26.19 -33.05 -19.81
C SER A 184 25.32 -33.23 -21.07
N SER A 185 25.07 -32.08 -21.71
CA SER A 185 25.27 -31.77 -23.13
C SER A 185 24.76 -32.73 -24.21
N CYS A 186 23.86 -32.22 -25.07
CA CYS A 186 23.88 -32.46 -26.52
C CYS A 186 23.28 -31.24 -27.27
N ALA A 187 23.79 -31.04 -28.48
CA ALA A 187 23.84 -29.79 -29.23
C ALA A 187 22.62 -29.46 -30.12
N GLY A 188 22.39 -28.14 -30.33
CA GLY A 188 21.96 -27.47 -31.59
C GLY A 188 20.58 -27.80 -32.20
N PRO A 189 20.02 -26.97 -33.12
CA PRO A 189 20.72 -26.04 -33.99
C PRO A 189 20.16 -24.59 -34.04
N ARG A 190 20.88 -23.81 -34.84
CA ARG A 190 20.78 -22.38 -35.19
C ARG A 190 19.43 -22.01 -35.85
N ALA A 191 18.90 -20.84 -35.49
CA ALA A 191 17.96 -20.06 -36.31
C ALA A 191 18.48 -18.62 -36.41
N GLY A 192 18.54 -18.10 -37.63
CA GLY A 192 19.31 -16.91 -38.02
C GLY A 192 18.65 -15.55 -37.72
N PRO A 193 19.39 -14.45 -37.97
CA PRO A 193 18.86 -13.10 -37.86
C PRO A 193 18.14 -12.70 -39.16
N ASP A 194 16.85 -12.42 -39.05
CA ASP A 194 16.05 -11.83 -40.13
C ASP A 194 16.34 -10.33 -40.22
N GLY A 195 16.98 -9.93 -41.31
CA GLY A 195 17.17 -8.55 -41.72
C GLY A 195 16.22 -8.24 -42.87
N GLY A 196 15.22 -7.38 -42.66
CA GLY A 196 14.21 -7.09 -43.67
C GLY A 196 13.61 -5.70 -43.51
N ARG A 197 14.11 -4.77 -44.33
CA ARG A 197 13.68 -3.39 -44.53
C ARG A 197 12.16 -3.21 -44.77
N GLN A 198 11.67 -2.08 -44.26
CA GLN A 198 10.80 -1.06 -44.89
C GLN A 198 9.82 -1.50 -45.99
N ARG A 199 8.54 -1.20 -45.78
CA ARG A 199 7.73 -0.50 -46.80
C ARG A 199 6.67 0.39 -46.15
N SER A 200 6.82 1.68 -46.43
CA SER A 200 5.76 2.67 -46.44
C SER A 200 4.71 2.32 -47.49
N SER A 201 3.43 2.45 -47.13
CA SER A 201 2.40 2.85 -48.09
C SER A 201 1.26 3.53 -47.35
N SER A 202 1.19 4.83 -47.58
CA SER A 202 0.06 5.71 -47.37
C SER A 202 -1.12 5.24 -48.23
N SER A 203 -2.36 5.34 -47.74
CA SER A 203 -3.43 6.07 -48.44
C SER A 203 -4.82 5.92 -47.80
N ARG A 204 -5.49 7.09 -47.71
CA ARG A 204 -6.93 7.36 -47.93
C ARG A 204 -7.92 6.84 -46.88
N SER A 205 -8.44 7.69 -45.99
CA SER A 205 -9.53 8.68 -46.19
C SER A 205 -10.90 8.08 -46.51
N ALA A 206 -11.82 8.11 -45.54
CA ALA A 206 -13.24 8.37 -45.79
C ALA A 206 -13.94 8.86 -44.50
N SER A 207 -14.53 10.05 -44.61
CA SER A 207 -15.28 10.80 -43.59
C SER A 207 -16.66 10.20 -43.26
N PRO A 208 -17.29 10.65 -42.15
CA PRO A 208 -18.60 10.21 -41.71
C PRO A 208 -19.72 10.89 -42.53
N ARG A 209 -20.78 10.16 -42.85
CA ARG A 209 -22.03 10.75 -43.36
C ARG A 209 -23.10 10.80 -42.28
N ARG A 210 -23.81 11.91 -42.37
CA ARG A 210 -24.68 12.60 -41.44
C ARG A 210 -26.15 12.28 -41.73
N CYS A 211 -27.00 12.71 -40.79
CA CYS A 211 -28.40 13.13 -40.94
C CYS A 211 -29.49 12.07 -41.02
N GLY A 212 -30.49 12.21 -40.14
CA GLY A 212 -31.87 11.83 -40.48
C GLY A 212 -32.90 11.82 -39.36
N ARG A 213 -33.37 13.01 -38.95
CA ARG A 213 -34.78 13.37 -38.64
C ARG A 213 -35.54 12.62 -37.51
N GLY A 214 -36.11 13.41 -36.59
CA GLY A 214 -37.22 13.04 -35.70
C GLY A 214 -38.56 12.82 -36.44
N PRO A 215 -39.73 12.71 -35.77
CA PRO A 215 -40.22 13.72 -34.81
C PRO A 215 -40.96 13.22 -33.55
N SER A 216 -41.12 14.17 -32.63
CA SER A 216 -42.14 14.45 -31.60
C SER A 216 -43.36 13.51 -31.40
N PHE A 217 -43.70 13.18 -30.14
CA PHE A 217 -45.10 13.12 -29.66
C PHE A 217 -45.28 13.15 -28.11
N ILE A 218 -45.89 14.24 -27.64
CA ILE A 218 -46.91 14.53 -26.58
C ILE A 218 -46.84 13.90 -25.15
N PRO A 219 -47.01 14.70 -24.08
CA PRO A 219 -47.18 14.25 -22.69
C PRO A 219 -48.65 13.91 -22.35
N GLY A 220 -48.88 12.82 -21.62
CA GLY A 220 -50.16 12.47 -21.01
C GLY A 220 -50.20 12.90 -19.53
N ARG A 221 -51.17 13.76 -19.22
CA ARG A 221 -51.61 14.18 -17.89
C ARG A 221 -53.04 13.67 -17.74
N ASP A 222 -53.35 13.01 -16.62
CA ASP A 222 -54.65 12.97 -15.93
C ASP A 222 -54.48 11.99 -14.76
N SER A 223 -54.55 12.47 -13.51
CA SER A 223 -55.75 12.71 -12.68
C SER A 223 -56.12 11.47 -11.88
#